data_AF-A0A7S4HIX8-F1
#
_entry.id   AF-A0A7S4HIX8-F1
#
_cell.length_a   1.000
_cell.length_b   1.000
_cell.length_c   1.000
_cell.angle_alpha   90.00
_cell.angle_beta   90.00
_cell.angle_gamma   90.00
#
_symmetry.space_group_name_H-M   'P 1'
#
loop_
_entity.id
_entity.type
_entity.pdbx_description
1 polymer ?
#
loop_
_entity_poly.entity_id
_entity_poly.type
_entity_poly.pdbx_seq_one_letter_code
_entity_poly.pdbx_strand_id
1 'polypeptide(L)'
;MSWDTIHKLVVNNLVEEKPHHMQYITKKNANIPSSTGTTPLHLASLASYPTITSHLLSVGAKVNVGNEYGETPLHWACKSGCLETVRLLVKHGAFLNAGDMDGNTPLHWLAENDHPAIVAFLLGEEPKLVQLENHEGQTAIHIACEWKNYELVEFLLQHEQQHSNLISLLLFTNLMI
;
A
#
# COMPACT_ATOMS: atom_id res chain seq x y z
N MET A 1 12.47 -21.97 -15.03
CA MET A 1 11.30 -21.17 -14.62
C MET A 1 11.42 -19.83 -15.31
N SER A 2 10.64 -19.58 -16.34
CA SER A 2 10.61 -18.25 -16.97
C SER A 2 9.77 -17.30 -16.10
N TRP A 3 10.01 -16.00 -16.28
CA TRP A 3 9.19 -14.92 -15.74
C TRP A 3 7.68 -15.25 -15.77
N ASP A 4 7.16 -15.71 -16.92
CA ASP A 4 5.75 -16.06 -17.14
C ASP A 4 5.17 -17.08 -16.15
N THR A 5 5.97 -18.04 -15.67
CA THR A 5 5.43 -19.14 -14.86
C THR A 5 4.99 -18.65 -13.48
N ILE A 6 5.81 -17.85 -12.81
CA ILE A 6 5.50 -17.37 -11.45
C ILE A 6 4.39 -16.33 -11.48
N HIS A 7 4.39 -15.47 -12.51
CA HIS A 7 3.36 -14.45 -12.68
C HIS A 7 2.00 -15.10 -12.87
N LYS A 8 1.91 -16.11 -13.74
CA LYS A 8 0.68 -16.91 -13.91
C LYS A 8 0.27 -17.62 -12.61
N LEU A 9 1.24 -18.15 -11.85
CA LEU A 9 0.94 -18.81 -10.56
C LEU A 9 0.34 -17.83 -9.55
N VAL A 10 0.89 -16.62 -9.44
CA VAL A 10 0.41 -15.58 -8.52
C VAL A 10 -0.91 -14.98 -9.01
N VAL A 11 -1.01 -14.56 -10.27
CA VAL A 11 -2.20 -13.89 -10.84
C VAL A 11 -3.43 -14.79 -10.86
N ASN A 12 -3.27 -16.06 -11.21
CA ASN A 12 -4.41 -16.98 -11.36
C ASN A 12 -4.76 -17.71 -10.06
N ASN A 13 -4.22 -17.26 -8.91
CA ASN A 13 -4.36 -17.91 -7.61
C ASN A 13 -4.03 -19.43 -7.57
N LEU A 14 -3.23 -19.91 -8.53
CA LEU A 14 -2.99 -21.35 -8.68
C LEU A 14 -2.18 -21.93 -7.52
N VAL A 15 -1.56 -21.09 -6.69
CA VAL A 15 -0.83 -21.52 -5.51
C VAL A 15 -1.76 -21.87 -4.36
N GLU A 16 -2.85 -21.11 -4.16
CA GLU A 16 -3.82 -21.43 -3.11
C GLU A 16 -4.65 -22.66 -3.48
N GLU A 17 -5.09 -22.76 -4.73
CA GLU A 17 -5.84 -23.93 -5.21
C GLU A 17 -4.97 -25.20 -5.24
N LYS A 18 -3.66 -25.04 -5.46
CA LYS A 18 -2.71 -26.15 -5.58
C LYS A 18 -1.46 -25.83 -4.76
N PRO A 19 -1.48 -26.07 -3.43
CA PRO A 19 -0.40 -25.69 -2.50
C PRO A 19 0.99 -26.20 -2.88
N HIS A 20 1.07 -27.35 -3.57
CA HIS A 20 2.35 -27.88 -4.07
C HIS A 20 3.01 -26.95 -5.11
N HIS A 21 2.27 -26.06 -5.77
CA HIS A 21 2.84 -25.05 -6.66
C HIS A 21 3.67 -24.00 -5.91
N MET A 22 3.47 -23.83 -4.60
CA MET A 22 4.28 -22.92 -3.77
C MET A 22 5.78 -23.25 -3.87
N GLN A 23 6.13 -24.53 -4.03
CA GLN A 23 7.53 -24.99 -4.17
C GLN A 23 8.24 -24.40 -5.40
N TYR A 24 7.48 -23.94 -6.40
CA TYR A 24 8.02 -23.33 -7.61
C TYR A 24 8.40 -21.85 -7.40
N ILE A 25 7.91 -21.22 -6.33
CA ILE A 25 8.33 -19.89 -5.90
C ILE A 25 9.56 -20.05 -5.01
N THR A 26 10.70 -19.55 -5.48
CA THR A 26 12.01 -19.75 -4.83
C THR A 26 12.82 -18.46 -4.84
N LYS A 27 13.88 -18.39 -4.04
CA LYS A 27 14.80 -17.23 -4.00
C LYS A 27 15.34 -16.83 -5.37
N LYS A 28 15.57 -17.81 -6.27
CA LYS A 28 16.10 -17.57 -7.63
C LYS A 28 15.14 -16.77 -8.50
N ASN A 29 13.86 -16.75 -8.17
CA ASN A 29 12.82 -16.26 -9.07
C ASN A 29 11.81 -15.30 -8.42
N ALA A 30 11.81 -15.17 -7.09
CA ALA A 30 10.94 -14.27 -6.33
C ALA A 30 11.15 -12.77 -6.63
N ASN A 31 12.27 -12.42 -7.27
CA ASN A 31 12.66 -11.03 -7.57
C ASN A 31 12.83 -10.75 -9.07
N ILE A 32 12.53 -11.69 -9.96
CA ILE A 32 12.56 -11.42 -11.40
C ILE A 32 11.45 -10.39 -11.67
N PRO A 33 11.72 -9.24 -12.30
CA PRO A 33 10.72 -8.23 -12.61
C PRO A 33 10.18 -8.34 -14.06
N SER A 34 9.06 -7.67 -14.32
CA SER A 34 8.43 -7.56 -15.63
C SER A 34 9.24 -6.63 -16.51
N SER A 35 8.80 -6.46 -17.76
CA SER A 35 9.26 -5.33 -18.59
C SER A 35 9.03 -3.97 -17.93
N THR A 36 8.03 -3.86 -17.05
CA THR A 36 7.64 -2.63 -16.32
C THR A 36 8.21 -2.57 -14.90
N GLY A 37 9.12 -3.48 -14.52
CA GLY A 37 9.68 -3.51 -13.16
C GLY A 37 8.80 -4.17 -12.08
N THR A 38 7.56 -4.54 -12.40
CA THR A 38 6.64 -5.25 -11.49
C THR A 38 7.24 -6.59 -11.08
N THR A 39 7.25 -6.93 -9.79
CA THR A 39 7.76 -8.21 -9.28
C THR A 39 6.62 -9.14 -8.86
N PRO A 40 6.85 -10.45 -8.61
CA PRO A 40 5.86 -11.33 -8.02
C PRO A 40 5.23 -10.79 -6.74
N LEU A 41 5.99 -10.04 -5.93
CA LEU A 41 5.52 -9.46 -4.68
C LEU A 41 4.52 -8.32 -4.91
N HIS A 42 4.67 -7.52 -5.98
CA HIS A 42 3.66 -6.53 -6.37
C HIS A 42 2.33 -7.23 -6.67
N LEU A 43 2.35 -8.25 -7.52
CA LEU A 43 1.13 -8.98 -7.88
C LEU A 43 0.46 -9.66 -6.71
N ALA A 44 1.23 -10.32 -5.84
CA ALA A 44 0.68 -10.95 -4.64
C ALA A 44 0.05 -9.91 -3.69
N SER A 45 0.61 -8.70 -3.67
CA SER A 45 0.09 -7.57 -2.88
C SER A 45 -1.23 -7.04 -3.41
N LEU A 46 -1.36 -6.91 -4.74
CA LEU A 46 -2.61 -6.46 -5.37
C LEU A 46 -3.70 -7.52 -5.30
N ALA A 47 -3.35 -8.80 -5.46
CA ALA A 47 -4.31 -9.89 -5.50
C ALA A 47 -4.82 -10.33 -4.12
N SER A 48 -4.34 -9.71 -3.03
CA SER A 48 -4.77 -10.00 -1.66
C SER A 48 -4.54 -11.45 -1.25
N TYR A 49 -3.34 -11.99 -1.55
CA TYR A 49 -2.92 -13.35 -1.19
C TYR A 49 -1.84 -13.34 -0.09
N PRO A 50 -2.21 -13.23 1.20
CA PRO A 50 -1.24 -13.21 2.31
C PRO A 50 -0.33 -14.44 2.35
N THR A 51 -0.84 -15.62 2.00
CA THR A 51 -0.06 -16.86 1.99
C THR A 51 1.06 -16.81 0.96
N ILE A 52 0.77 -16.31 -0.26
CA ILE A 52 1.78 -16.14 -1.32
C ILE A 52 2.74 -15.02 -0.96
N THR A 53 2.23 -13.90 -0.44
CA THR A 53 3.05 -12.76 0.03
C THR A 53 4.04 -13.20 1.09
N SER A 54 3.58 -13.90 2.13
CA SER A 54 4.40 -14.45 3.21
C SER A 54 5.48 -15.39 2.68
N HIS A 55 5.12 -16.30 1.77
CA HIS A 55 6.10 -17.20 1.16
C HIS A 55 7.14 -16.44 0.33
N LEU A 56 6.73 -15.51 -0.54
CA LEU A 56 7.63 -14.65 -1.32
C LEU A 56 8.63 -13.92 -0.42
N LEU A 57 8.16 -13.30 0.67
CA LEU A 57 9.01 -12.62 1.64
C LEU A 57 9.99 -13.60 2.31
N SER A 58 9.52 -14.79 2.70
CA SER A 58 10.36 -15.83 3.33
C SER A 58 11.49 -16.34 2.42
N VAL A 59 11.26 -16.39 1.10
CA VAL A 59 12.29 -16.79 0.12
C VAL A 59 13.17 -15.62 -0.34
N GLY A 60 12.99 -14.43 0.25
CA GLY A 60 13.84 -13.26 0.03
C GLY A 60 13.37 -12.34 -1.09
N ALA A 61 12.06 -12.24 -1.33
CA ALA A 61 11.51 -11.15 -2.14
C ALA A 61 11.87 -9.80 -1.52
N LYS A 62 12.32 -8.86 -2.35
CA LYS A 62 12.68 -7.49 -1.93
C LYS A 62 11.39 -6.69 -1.74
N VAL A 63 11.16 -6.26 -0.49
CA VAL A 63 9.91 -5.59 -0.07
C VAL A 63 9.73 -4.18 -0.62
N ASN A 64 10.83 -3.45 -0.89
CA ASN A 64 10.83 -2.04 -1.29
C ASN A 64 11.22 -1.81 -2.76
N VAL A 65 10.98 -2.78 -3.64
CA VAL A 65 11.26 -2.58 -5.08
C VAL A 65 10.19 -1.65 -5.65
N GLY A 66 10.60 -0.53 -6.24
CA GLY A 66 9.74 0.26 -7.11
C GLY A 66 9.69 -0.33 -8.52
N ASN A 67 8.51 -0.36 -9.14
CA ASN A 67 8.37 -0.62 -10.57
C ASN A 67 8.77 0.62 -11.40
N GLU A 68 8.54 0.64 -12.72
CA GLU A 68 8.87 1.78 -13.57
C GLU A 68 8.14 3.08 -13.19
N TYR A 69 7.01 2.97 -12.47
CA TYR A 69 6.21 4.07 -11.94
C TYR A 69 6.59 4.44 -10.50
N GLY A 70 7.66 3.85 -9.94
CA GLY A 70 8.07 4.06 -8.55
C GLY A 70 7.16 3.36 -7.52
N GLU A 71 6.08 2.71 -7.97
CA GLU A 71 5.14 2.03 -7.09
C GLU A 71 5.79 0.83 -6.44
N THR A 72 5.59 0.67 -5.13
CA THR A 72 6.12 -0.46 -4.35
C THR A 72 5.02 -1.51 -4.10
N PRO A 73 5.36 -2.72 -3.64
CA PRO A 73 4.36 -3.69 -3.19
C PRO A 73 3.39 -3.13 -2.14
N LEU A 74 3.83 -2.19 -1.29
CA LEU A 74 2.97 -1.58 -0.28
C LEU A 74 1.89 -0.69 -0.90
N HIS A 75 2.20 0.08 -1.96
CA HIS A 75 1.19 0.82 -2.72
C HIS A 75 0.09 -0.12 -3.23
N TRP A 76 0.50 -1.24 -3.82
CA TRP A 76 -0.43 -2.23 -4.40
C TRP A 76 -1.25 -2.95 -3.32
N ALA A 77 -0.68 -3.21 -2.13
CA ALA A 77 -1.41 -3.75 -0.98
C ALA A 77 -2.43 -2.75 -0.40
N CYS A 78 -2.11 -1.46 -0.39
CA CYS A 78 -3.04 -0.41 0.03
C CYS A 78 -4.22 -0.31 -0.95
N LYS A 79 -3.96 -0.35 -2.25
CA LYS A 79 -5.00 -0.38 -3.29
C LYS A 79 -5.90 -1.61 -3.25
N SER A 80 -5.39 -2.75 -2.80
CA SER A 80 -6.17 -3.99 -2.73
C SER A 80 -7.07 -4.09 -1.49
N GLY A 81 -6.86 -3.23 -0.49
CA GLY A 81 -7.61 -3.25 0.76
C GLY A 81 -7.27 -4.39 1.71
N CYS A 82 -6.21 -5.17 1.43
CA CYS A 82 -5.86 -6.32 2.25
C CYS A 82 -4.95 -5.93 3.43
N LEU A 83 -5.56 -5.62 4.59
CA LEU A 83 -4.83 -5.27 5.81
C LEU A 83 -3.78 -6.31 6.22
N GLU A 84 -4.06 -7.60 6.05
CA GLU A 84 -3.10 -8.65 6.41
C GLU A 84 -1.85 -8.59 5.53
N THR A 85 -2.02 -8.33 4.22
CA THR A 85 -0.89 -8.17 3.30
C THR A 85 -0.09 -6.92 3.63
N VAL A 86 -0.76 -5.80 3.96
CA VAL A 86 -0.10 -4.59 4.46
C VAL A 86 0.74 -4.90 5.71
N ARG A 87 0.17 -5.57 6.71
CA ARG A 87 0.90 -5.96 7.93
C ARG A 87 2.11 -6.83 7.64
N LEU A 88 2.00 -7.80 6.72
CA LEU A 88 3.12 -8.64 6.31
C LEU A 88 4.25 -7.83 5.68
N LEU A 89 3.94 -6.92 4.77
CA LEU A 89 4.93 -6.05 4.13
C LEU A 89 5.63 -5.15 5.15
N VAL A 90 4.85 -4.47 6.01
CA VAL A 90 5.39 -3.59 7.06
C VAL A 90 6.28 -4.35 8.03
N LYS A 91 5.86 -5.54 8.47
CA LYS A 91 6.67 -6.42 9.32
C LYS A 91 8.03 -6.79 8.68
N HIS A 92 8.11 -6.83 7.36
CA HIS A 92 9.34 -7.11 6.62
C HIS A 92 10.11 -5.85 6.20
N GLY A 93 9.76 -4.67 6.74
CA GLY A 93 10.48 -3.43 6.53
C GLY A 93 10.05 -2.64 5.30
N ALA A 94 8.77 -2.75 4.91
CA ALA A 94 8.22 -1.87 3.87
C ALA A 94 8.31 -0.41 4.30
N PHE A 95 8.75 0.47 3.38
CA PHE A 95 8.80 1.91 3.63
C PHE A 95 7.41 2.52 3.49
N LEU A 96 6.88 3.07 4.59
CA LEU A 96 5.54 3.67 4.63
C LEU A 96 5.46 5.01 3.89
N ASN A 97 6.61 5.67 3.71
CA ASN A 97 6.77 6.96 3.05
C ASN A 97 7.36 6.84 1.63
N ALA A 98 7.43 5.64 1.05
CA ALA A 98 7.89 5.48 -0.32
C ALA A 98 6.99 6.29 -1.25
N GLY A 99 7.55 7.17 -2.09
CA GLY A 99 6.80 7.87 -3.12
C GLY A 99 6.84 7.12 -4.46
N ASP A 100 5.73 7.09 -5.17
CA ASP A 100 5.69 6.76 -6.59
C ASP A 100 6.26 7.91 -7.46
N MET A 101 6.12 7.83 -8.78
CA MET A 101 6.61 8.85 -9.72
C MET A 101 6.02 10.25 -9.49
N ASP A 102 4.81 10.33 -8.93
CA ASP A 102 4.13 11.58 -8.60
C ASP A 102 4.38 11.98 -7.14
N GLY A 103 5.19 11.22 -6.42
CA GLY A 103 5.48 11.43 -5.00
C GLY A 103 4.34 10.97 -4.09
N ASN A 104 3.30 10.32 -4.63
CA ASN A 104 2.23 9.79 -3.82
C ASN A 104 2.77 8.62 -2.98
N THR A 105 2.48 8.67 -1.68
CA THR A 105 2.82 7.58 -0.74
C THR A 105 1.72 6.52 -0.71
N PRO A 106 1.94 5.34 -0.09
CA PRO A 106 0.88 4.36 0.12
C PRO A 106 -0.37 4.93 0.82
N LEU A 107 -0.22 5.96 1.66
CA LEU A 107 -1.35 6.64 2.29
C LEU A 107 -2.17 7.47 1.28
N HIS A 108 -1.52 8.10 0.30
CA HIS A 108 -2.21 8.82 -0.78
C HIS A 108 -3.07 7.86 -1.61
N TRP A 109 -2.59 6.65 -1.89
CA TRP A 109 -3.33 5.61 -2.63
C TRP A 109 -4.57 5.08 -1.88
N LEU A 110 -4.65 5.28 -0.56
CA LEU A 110 -5.85 4.97 0.22
C LEU A 110 -6.93 6.05 0.06
N ALA A 111 -6.61 7.21 -0.50
CA ALA A 111 -7.58 8.29 -0.70
C ALA A 111 -8.68 7.96 -1.70
N GLU A 112 -8.36 7.13 -2.68
CA GLU A 112 -9.31 6.64 -3.68
C GLU A 112 -10.21 5.51 -3.16
N ASN A 113 -9.94 4.96 -1.97
CA ASN A 113 -10.57 3.73 -1.49
C ASN A 113 -11.10 3.85 -0.05
N ASP A 114 -12.02 2.96 0.32
CA ASP A 114 -12.65 2.96 1.63
C ASP A 114 -12.03 1.87 2.54
N HIS A 115 -10.82 2.16 3.06
CA HIS A 115 -10.02 1.21 3.84
C HIS A 115 -9.55 1.79 5.18
N PRO A 116 -10.47 2.22 6.07
CA PRO A 116 -10.13 2.91 7.32
C PRO A 116 -9.24 2.08 8.24
N ALA A 117 -9.35 0.75 8.22
CA ALA A 117 -8.50 -0.13 9.02
C ALA A 117 -7.02 -0.11 8.57
N ILE A 118 -6.74 0.07 7.28
CA ILE A 118 -5.36 0.21 6.78
C ILE A 118 -4.83 1.60 7.14
N VAL A 119 -5.64 2.63 6.96
CA VAL A 119 -5.27 4.01 7.34
C VAL A 119 -4.92 4.08 8.82
N ALA A 120 -5.79 3.56 9.69
CA ALA A 120 -5.56 3.47 11.13
C ALA A 120 -4.26 2.73 11.46
N PHE A 121 -3.97 1.62 10.75
CA PHE A 121 -2.74 0.88 10.94
C PHE A 121 -1.50 1.68 10.54
N LEU A 122 -1.48 2.24 9.32
CA LEU A 122 -0.33 3.02 8.84
C LEU A 122 -0.05 4.25 9.71
N LEU A 123 -1.09 4.96 10.14
CA LEU A 123 -0.96 6.11 11.04
C LEU A 123 -0.60 5.71 12.46
N GLY A 124 -0.96 4.51 12.90
CA GLY A 124 -0.49 3.94 14.16
C GLY A 124 1.00 3.62 14.14
N GLU A 125 1.54 3.17 13.00
CA GLU A 125 2.98 2.92 12.81
C GLU A 125 3.76 4.23 12.64
N GLU A 126 3.25 5.17 11.82
CA GLU A 126 3.89 6.46 11.59
C GLU A 126 2.85 7.58 11.41
N PRO A 127 2.51 8.33 12.49
CA PRO A 127 1.49 9.38 12.42
C PRO A 127 1.83 10.53 11.47
N LYS A 128 3.12 10.76 11.19
CA LYS A 128 3.57 11.87 10.33
C LYS A 128 3.25 11.65 8.85
N LEU A 129 2.82 10.45 8.45
CA LEU A 129 2.44 10.17 7.06
C LEU A 129 1.32 11.09 6.57
N VAL A 130 0.42 11.54 7.46
CA VAL A 130 -0.67 12.48 7.09
C VAL A 130 -0.18 13.81 6.54
N GLN A 131 1.06 14.20 6.89
CA GLN A 131 1.65 15.49 6.51
C GLN A 131 2.51 15.40 5.25
N LEU A 132 2.72 14.20 4.70
CA LEU A 132 3.54 14.05 3.51
C LEU A 132 2.78 14.58 2.31
N GLU A 133 3.47 15.40 1.54
CA GLU A 133 2.99 15.99 0.29
C GLU A 133 3.57 15.24 -0.90
N ASN A 134 2.75 15.02 -1.92
CA ASN A 134 3.19 14.56 -3.24
C ASN A 134 3.90 15.70 -4.01
N HIS A 135 4.30 15.47 -5.26
CA HIS A 135 4.98 16.48 -6.08
C HIS A 135 4.11 17.70 -6.42
N GLU A 136 2.79 17.60 -6.28
CA GLU A 136 1.84 18.71 -6.46
C GLU A 136 1.57 19.48 -5.15
N GLY A 137 2.21 19.10 -4.04
CA GLY A 137 1.95 19.72 -2.73
C GLY A 137 0.67 19.22 -2.05
N GLN A 138 0.07 18.14 -2.56
CA GLN A 138 -1.15 17.56 -2.00
C GLN A 138 -0.78 16.50 -0.96
N THR A 139 -1.44 16.54 0.19
CA THR A 139 -1.44 15.43 1.16
C THR A 139 -2.60 14.45 0.86
N ALA A 140 -2.62 13.30 1.54
CA ALA A 140 -3.69 12.31 1.39
C ALA A 140 -5.11 12.88 1.61
N ILE A 141 -5.29 13.90 2.47
CA ILE A 141 -6.60 14.52 2.68
C ILE A 141 -7.03 15.39 1.48
N HIS A 142 -6.09 16.02 0.78
CA HIS A 142 -6.38 16.81 -0.41
C HIS A 142 -6.93 15.89 -1.51
N ILE A 143 -6.27 14.76 -1.73
CA ILE A 143 -6.74 13.74 -2.67
C ILE A 143 -8.10 13.18 -2.22
N ALA A 144 -8.28 12.87 -0.93
CA ALA A 144 -9.57 12.35 -0.43
C ALA A 144 -10.74 13.32 -0.69
N CYS A 145 -10.51 14.62 -0.56
CA CYS A 145 -11.48 15.66 -0.92
C CYS A 145 -11.82 15.67 -2.41
N GLU A 146 -10.82 15.55 -3.29
CA GLU A 146 -11.00 15.50 -4.74
C GLU A 146 -11.86 14.31 -5.18
N TRP A 147 -11.62 13.15 -4.57
CA TRP A 147 -12.37 11.92 -4.80
C TRP A 147 -13.69 11.83 -4.02
N LYS A 148 -14.01 12.84 -3.19
CA LYS A 148 -15.22 12.91 -2.35
C LYS A 148 -15.32 11.73 -1.37
N ASN A 149 -14.18 11.25 -0.89
CA ASN A 149 -14.08 10.22 0.14
C ASN A 149 -14.26 10.86 1.53
N TYR A 150 -15.50 11.20 1.86
CA TYR A 150 -15.82 11.92 3.09
C TYR A 150 -15.46 11.13 4.35
N GLU A 151 -15.57 9.80 4.32
CA GLU A 151 -15.19 8.93 5.44
C GLU A 151 -13.71 9.03 5.76
N LEU A 152 -12.84 8.98 4.74
CA LEU A 152 -11.41 9.18 4.95
C LEU A 152 -11.09 10.61 5.39
N VAL A 153 -11.76 11.62 4.84
CA VAL A 153 -11.57 13.01 5.27
C VAL A 153 -11.89 13.15 6.76
N GLU A 154 -13.03 12.65 7.22
CA GLU A 154 -13.39 12.65 8.64
C GLU A 154 -12.35 11.91 9.49
N PHE A 155 -11.91 10.74 9.03
CA PHE A 155 -10.90 9.94 9.72
C PHE A 155 -9.56 10.68 9.87
N LEU A 156 -9.06 11.27 8.79
CA LEU A 156 -7.79 12.01 8.79
C LEU A 156 -7.85 13.26 9.67
N LEU A 157 -8.97 13.99 9.65
CA LEU A 157 -9.17 15.17 10.51
C LEU A 157 -9.15 14.82 12.00
N GLN A 158 -9.76 13.69 12.39
CA GLN A 158 -9.72 13.23 13.77
C GLN A 158 -8.29 12.91 14.24
N HIS A 159 -7.48 12.33 13.35
CA HIS A 159 -6.07 12.01 13.64
C HIS A 159 -5.16 13.24 13.67
N GLU A 160 -5.37 14.24 12.79
CA GLU A 160 -4.61 15.50 12.82
C GLU A 160 -4.83 16.28 14.13
N GLN A 161 -6.05 16.31 14.66
CA GLN A 161 -6.38 17.00 15.91
C GLN A 161 -5.67 16.42 17.14
N GLN A 162 -5.33 15.12 17.12
CA GLN A 162 -4.62 14.48 18.23
C GLN A 162 -3.11 14.78 18.23
N HIS A 163 -2.53 15.15 17.08
CA HIS A 163 -1.12 15.51 16.93
C HIS A 163 -0.90 17.03 16.87
N SER A 164 -1.94 17.79 16.52
CA SER A 164 -1.97 19.25 16.58
C SER A 164 -2.58 19.70 17.91
N ASN A 165 -1.81 19.62 18.99
CA ASN A 165 -2.01 20.53 20.11
C ASN A 165 -1.77 21.95 19.58
N LEU A 166 -2.79 22.64 19.01
CA LEU A 166 -3.27 23.95 19.49
C LEU A 166 -4.26 24.77 18.61
N ILE A 167 -4.55 24.58 17.30
CA ILE A 167 -5.18 25.71 16.55
C ILE A 167 -6.39 25.47 15.60
N SER A 168 -6.76 24.28 15.11
CA SER A 168 -7.77 24.23 14.02
C SER A 168 -9.26 24.17 14.43
N LEU A 169 -9.62 24.43 15.69
CA LEU A 169 -11.02 24.41 16.18
C LEU A 169 -11.93 25.53 15.59
N LEU A 170 -11.43 26.35 14.67
CA LEU A 170 -12.16 27.50 14.10
C LEU A 170 -12.61 27.35 12.64
N LEU A 171 -12.19 26.31 11.90
CA LEU A 171 -12.58 26.19 10.49
C LEU A 171 -13.82 25.32 10.24
N PHE A 172 -14.22 24.46 11.17
CA PHE A 172 -15.39 23.58 10.99
C PHE A 172 -16.74 24.16 11.44
N THR A 173 -16.77 25.26 12.21
CA THR A 173 -18.06 25.86 12.61
C THR A 173 -18.69 26.77 11.55
N ASN A 174 -18.00 27.07 10.44
CA ASN A 174 -18.45 28.08 9.46
C ASN A 174 -18.94 27.52 8.10
N LEU A 175 -19.19 26.22 7.97
CA LEU A 175 -19.77 25.65 6.72
C LEU A 175 -21.08 24.88 6.91
N MET A 176 -21.77 25.09 8.03
CA MET A 176 -23.09 24.52 8.31
C MET A 176 -24.07 25.58 8.84
N ILE A 177 -24.19 26.71 8.13
CA ILE A 177 -25.36 27.60 8.19
C ILE A 177 -25.71 28.06 6.78
#